data_AF-A0A840BYK6-F1
#
_entry.id   AF-A0A840BYK6-F1
#
_cell.length_a   1.000
_cell.length_b   1.000
_cell.length_c   1.000
_cell.angle_alpha   90.00
_cell.angle_beta   90.00
_cell.angle_gamma   90.00
#
_symmetry.space_group_name_H-M   'P 1'
#
loop_
_entity.id
_entity.type
_entity.pdbx_description
1 polymer ?
#
loop_
_entity_poly.entity_id
_entity_poly.type
_entity_poly.pdbx_seq_one_letter_code
_entity_poly.pdbx_strand_id
1 'polypeptide(L)' 'MARKSHRRRSVTLEQLLAASERLRGLHDQLSADGYVTKSGRLYGCRDGSYTVRLVMRNRSAMVSTVALTIQGVVLA' A
#
# COMPACT_ATOMS: atom_id res chain seq x y z
N MET A 1 31.68 -5.21 2.47
CA MET A 1 30.37 -5.08 1.80
C MET A 1 29.53 -4.06 2.57
N ALA A 2 29.33 -2.86 2.03
CA ALA A 2 28.54 -1.83 2.70
C ALA A 2 27.04 -2.22 2.65
N ARG A 3 26.42 -2.44 3.82
CA ARG A 3 24.96 -2.53 3.93
C ARG A 3 24.39 -1.19 3.45
N LYS A 4 23.78 -1.18 2.26
CA LYS A 4 22.95 -0.05 1.81
C LYS A 4 21.90 0.18 2.88
N SER A 5 22.09 1.22 3.68
CA SER A 5 21.08 1.72 4.60
C SER A 5 19.87 2.07 3.75
N HIS A 6 18.86 1.20 3.77
CA HIS A 6 17.55 1.53 3.23
C HIS A 6 17.07 2.72 4.06
N ARG A 7 17.22 3.94 3.53
CA ARG A 7 16.57 5.13 4.08
C ARG A 7 15.12 4.74 4.28
N ARG A 8 14.67 4.68 5.55
CA ARG A 8 13.26 4.51 5.88
C ARG A 8 12.54 5.74 5.32
N ARG A 9 12.07 5.65 4.07
CA ARG A 9 11.11 6.58 3.50
C ARG A 9 9.77 6.19 4.10
N SER A 10 9.34 6.95 5.08
CA SER A 10 7.95 6.98 5.52
C SER A 10 7.15 7.73 4.46
N VAL A 11 6.30 7.01 3.74
CA VAL A 11 5.39 7.55 2.72
C VAL A 11 4.00 7.53 3.33
N THR A 12 3.24 8.61 3.16
CA THR A 12 1.88 8.66 3.69
C THR A 12 0.94 7.80 2.83
N LEU A 13 -0.19 7.36 3.40
CA LEU A 13 -1.20 6.64 2.63
C LEU A 13 -1.71 7.50 1.46
N GLU A 14 -1.93 8.79 1.68
CA GLU A 14 -2.38 9.73 0.64
C GLU A 14 -1.41 9.80 -0.54
N GLN A 15 -0.10 9.84 -0.29
CA GLN A 15 0.91 9.80 -1.35
C GLN A 15 0.84 8.50 -2.15
N LEU A 16 0.58 7.36 -1.50
CA LEU A 16 0.42 6.08 -2.18
C LEU A 16 -0.83 6.01 -3.05
N LEU A 17 -1.94 6.54 -2.55
CA LEU A 17 -3.21 6.60 -3.29
C LEU A 17 -3.11 7.58 -4.47
N ALA A 18 -2.37 8.68 -4.32
CA ALA A 18 -2.09 9.61 -5.41
C ALA A 18 -1.17 8.99 -6.49
N ALA A 19 -0.23 8.13 -6.09
CA ALA A 19 0.73 7.50 -6.99
C ALA A 19 0.16 6.33 -7.82
N SER A 20 -1.01 5.79 -7.48
CA SER A 20 -1.60 4.66 -8.20
C SER A 20 -3.13 4.69 -8.19
N GLU A 21 -3.72 4.97 -9.35
CA GLU A 21 -5.19 4.94 -9.52
C GLU A 21 -5.79 3.57 -9.22
N ARG A 22 -5.08 2.49 -9.58
CA ARG A 22 -5.51 1.13 -9.28
C ARG A 22 -5.55 0.88 -7.76
N LEU A 23 -4.55 1.36 -7.03
CA LEU A 23 -4.54 1.24 -5.57
C LEU A 23 -5.68 2.05 -4.95
N ARG A 24 -5.87 3.27 -5.45
CA ARG A 24 -6.95 4.16 -5.03
C ARG A 24 -8.32 3.52 -5.25
N GLY A 25 -8.61 2.99 -6.44
CA GLY A 25 -9.90 2.35 -6.71
C GLY A 25 -10.21 1.18 -5.77
N LEU A 26 -9.23 0.29 -5.53
CA LEU A 26 -9.41 -0.83 -4.60
C LEU A 26 -9.54 -0.36 -3.14
N HIS A 27 -8.80 0.67 -2.75
CA HIS A 27 -8.87 1.25 -1.42
C HIS A 27 -10.23 1.94 -1.18
N ASP A 28 -10.74 2.70 -2.15
CA ASP A 28 -12.02 3.40 -2.08
C ASP A 28 -13.18 2.39 -2.00
N GLN A 29 -13.16 1.33 -2.82
CA GLN A 29 -14.14 0.24 -2.76
C GLN A 29 -14.19 -0.42 -1.38
N LEU A 30 -13.04 -0.85 -0.85
CA LEU A 30 -12.98 -1.50 0.46
C LEU A 30 -13.32 -0.52 1.59
N SER A 31 -12.96 0.75 1.45
CA SER A 31 -13.32 1.78 2.44
C SER A 31 -14.84 2.01 2.48
N ALA A 32 -15.51 1.99 1.32
CA ALA A 32 -16.96 2.04 1.23
C ALA A 32 -17.62 0.83 1.91
N ASP A 33 -17.00 -0.35 1.82
CA ASP A 33 -17.42 -1.57 2.53
C ASP A 33 -17.04 -1.59 4.03
N GLY A 34 -16.52 -0.48 4.56
CA GLY A 34 -16.19 -0.31 5.98
C GLY A 34 -14.84 -0.91 6.40
N TYR A 35 -13.96 -1.24 5.45
CA TYR A 35 -12.59 -1.65 5.78
C TYR A 35 -11.71 -0.44 6.07
N VAL A 36 -10.94 -0.54 7.14
CA VAL A 36 -10.01 0.51 7.56
C VAL A 36 -8.57 0.07 7.30
N THR A 37 -7.77 0.95 6.72
CA THR A 37 -6.33 0.72 6.54
C THR A 37 -5.64 0.55 7.90
N LYS A 38 -4.94 -0.57 8.08
CA LYS A 38 -4.20 -0.88 9.32
C LYS A 38 -2.70 -0.79 9.19
N SER A 39 -2.15 -1.20 8.04
CA SER A 39 -0.71 -1.12 7.82
C SER A 39 -0.40 -1.14 6.33
N GLY A 40 0.72 -0.52 5.95
CA GLY A 40 1.25 -0.55 4.60
C GLY A 40 2.73 -0.91 4.63
N ARG A 41 3.20 -1.63 3.61
CA ARG A 41 4.62 -1.90 3.37
C ARG A 41 4.98 -1.58 1.93
N LEU A 42 6.17 -1.03 1.77
CA LEU A 42 6.75 -0.69 0.49
C LEU A 42 8.01 -1.50 0.26
N TYR A 43 8.11 -2.08 -0.92
CA TYR A 43 9.25 -2.85 -1.37
C TYR A 43 9.80 -2.19 -2.62
N GLY A 44 11.00 -1.62 -2.53
CA GLY A 44 11.65 -1.00 -3.68
C GLY A 44 12.11 -2.06 -4.68
N CYS A 45 11.83 -1.82 -5.95
CA CYS A 45 12.24 -2.63 -7.09
C CYS A 45 13.50 -2.03 -7.75
N ARG A 46 14.21 -2.83 -8.56
CA ARG A 46 15.48 -2.41 -9.19
C ARG A 46 15.30 -1.33 -10.26
N ASP A 47 14.11 -1.26 -10.85
CA ASP A 47 13.69 -0.29 -11.86
C ASP A 47 13.27 1.07 -11.28
N GLY A 48 13.37 1.25 -9.95
CA GLY A 48 12.95 2.47 -9.26
C GLY A 48 11.47 2.52 -8.92
N SER A 49 10.68 1.51 -9.29
CA SER A 49 9.30 1.36 -8.86
C SER A 49 9.20 0.74 -7.46
N TYR A 50 7.99 0.75 -6.89
CA TYR A 50 7.67 0.13 -5.62
C TYR A 50 6.56 -0.91 -5.79
N THR A 51 6.69 -2.02 -5.07
CA THR A 51 5.57 -2.90 -4.74
C THR A 51 4.98 -2.46 -3.41
N VAL A 52 3.68 -2.17 -3.42
CA VAL A 52 2.90 -1.76 -2.25
C VAL A 52 2.09 -2.94 -1.75
N ARG A 53 2.17 -3.21 -0.45
CA ARG A 53 1.25 -4.11 0.24
C ARG A 53 0.47 -3.34 1.30
N LEU A 54 -0.82 -3.19 1.10
CA LEU A 54 -1.73 -2.51 2.02
C LEU A 54 -2.63 -3.53 2.72
N VAL A 55 -2.70 -3.48 4.04
CA VAL A 55 -3.57 -4.34 4.85
C VAL A 55 -4.72 -3.51 5.37
N MET A 56 -5.94 -3.92 5.04
CA MET A 56 -7.18 -3.31 5.51
C MET A 56 -7.97 -4.32 6.35
N ARG A 57 -8.74 -3.83 7.32
CA ARG A 57 -9.54 -4.67 8.23
C ARG A 57 -10.94 -4.13 8.43
N ASN A 58 -11.90 -5.05 8.45
CA ASN A 58 -13.27 -4.82 8.92
C ASN A 58 -13.63 -5.98 9.85
N ARG A 59 -13.76 -5.75 11.16
CA ARG A 59 -14.04 -6.83 12.13
C ARG A 59 -15.47 -7.37 12.06
N SER A 60 -16.36 -6.63 11.42
CA SER A 60 -17.77 -6.99 11.28
C SER A 60 -18.04 -7.74 9.96
N ALA A 61 -17.08 -7.79 9.05
CA ALA A 61 -17.18 -8.52 7.79
C ALA A 61 -16.79 -10.00 7.96
N MET A 62 -17.38 -10.87 7.13
CA MET A 62 -16.99 -12.28 7.04
C MET A 62 -15.50 -12.44 6.72
N VAL A 63 -14.98 -11.62 5.80
CA VAL A 63 -13.54 -11.52 5.53
C VAL A 63 -12.97 -10.39 6.36
N SER A 64 -12.42 -10.71 7.53
CA SER A 64 -12.03 -9.67 8.48
C SER A 64 -10.78 -8.86 8.09
N THR A 65 -9.94 -9.41 7.22
CA THR A 65 -8.65 -8.83 6.81
C THR A 65 -8.43 -9.04 5.32
N VAL A 66 -8.18 -7.94 4.60
CA VAL A 66 -7.85 -7.95 3.16
C VAL A 66 -6.46 -7.35 2.98
N ALA A 67 -5.64 -7.98 2.14
CA ALA A 67 -4.32 -7.48 1.76
C ALA A 67 -4.30 -7.15 0.27
N LEU A 68 -4.24 -5.86 -0.05
CA LEU A 68 -4.03 -5.36 -1.41
C LEU A 68 -2.54 -5.38 -1.73
N THR A 69 -2.15 -5.97 -2.86
CA THR A 69 -0.77 -5.93 -3.35
C THR A 69 -0.74 -5.41 -4.78
N ILE A 70 0.01 -4.33 -5.01
CA ILE A 70 0.16 -3.70 -6.33
C ILE A 70 1.64 -3.46 -6.60
N GLN A 71 2.06 -3.76 -7.81
CA GLN A 71 3.42 -3.55 -8.31
C GLN A 71 3.46 -2.33 -9.25
N GLY A 72 4.66 -1.79 -9.46
CA GLY A 72 4.87 -0.70 -10.43
C GLY A 72 4.46 0.68 -9.92
N VAL A 73 4.34 0.89 -8.61
CA VAL A 73 4.00 2.21 -8.06
C VAL A 73 5.23 3.11 -8.09
N VAL A 74 5.14 4.24 -8.79
CA VAL A 74 6.21 5.24 -8.85
C VAL A 74 5.82 6.40 -7.95
N LEU A 75 6.61 6.63 -6.90
CA LEU A 75 6.41 7.75 -5.99
C LEU A 75 7.12 8.97 -6.58
N ALA A 76 6.35 9.95 -7.06
CA ALA A 76 6.86 11.24 -7.53
C ALA A 76 7.48 12.05 -6.38
#